data_AF-A0A1G1R3F4-F1
#
_entry.id   AF-A0A1G1R3F4-F1
#
_cell.length_a   1.000
_cell.length_b   1.000
_cell.length_c   1.000
_cell.angle_alpha   90.00
_cell.angle_beta   90.00
_cell.angle_gamma   90.00
#
_symmetry.space_group_name_H-M   'P 1'
#
loop_
_entity.id
_entity.type
_entity.pdbx_description
1 polymer ?
#
loop_
_entity_poly.entity_id
_entity_poly.type
_entity_poly.pdbx_seq_one_letter_code
_entity_poly.pdbx_strand_id
1 'polypeptide(L)'
;MPTEVGEFEDTKEALQYFQRMYLPDLQELKRRLLFVQAANGDAVETICSWWDYTGQRRDPSVHWLAVRQAFQGLGLGRALVSECLNRLVLLEGHREVFLHTQTWSHKAIALYLKTGFEIVQSETFGGYKNDYDKAMPILRESIPLLLS
;
A
#
# COMPACT_ATOMS: atom_id res chain seq x y z
N MET A 1 -13.53 0.64 -4.20
CA MET A 1 -12.36 1.09 -3.43
C MET A 1 -11.07 1.11 -4.27
N PRO A 2 -10.41 0.00 -4.66
CA PRO A 2 -9.22 0.07 -5.55
C PRO A 2 -9.49 0.71 -6.92
N THR A 3 -10.64 0.41 -7.51
CA THR A 3 -11.10 1.03 -8.77
C THR A 3 -11.40 2.53 -8.63
N GLU A 4 -11.98 2.95 -7.50
CA GLU A 4 -12.28 4.36 -7.22
C GLU A 4 -11.02 5.23 -7.07
N VAL A 5 -9.89 4.63 -6.71
CA VAL A 5 -8.60 5.33 -6.59
C VAL A 5 -7.70 5.15 -7.81
N GLY A 6 -8.22 4.56 -8.89
CA GLY A 6 -7.50 4.39 -10.16
C GLY A 6 -6.41 3.32 -10.12
N GLU A 7 -6.45 2.38 -9.16
CA GLU A 7 -5.55 1.23 -9.14
C GLU A 7 -5.93 0.19 -10.21
N PHE A 8 -7.23 0.11 -10.53
CA PHE A 8 -7.79 -0.75 -11.57
C PHE A 8 -8.85 0.01 -12.36
N GLU A 9 -8.92 -0.22 -13.67
CA GLU A 9 -9.97 0.36 -14.51
C GLU A 9 -11.32 -0.36 -14.33
N ASP A 10 -11.27 -1.66 -14.07
CA ASP A 10 -12.45 -2.52 -13.96
C ASP A 10 -12.56 -3.25 -12.61
N THR A 11 -13.79 -3.34 -12.11
CA THR A 11 -14.07 -3.97 -10.80
C THR A 11 -13.91 -5.48 -10.85
N LYS A 12 -14.21 -6.12 -11.99
CA LYS A 12 -14.03 -7.57 -12.13
C LYS A 12 -12.55 -7.91 -12.22
N GLU A 13 -11.74 -7.11 -12.89
CA GLU A 13 -10.28 -7.25 -12.89
C GLU A 13 -9.69 -7.10 -11.48
N ALA A 14 -10.06 -6.04 -10.76
CA ALA A 14 -9.62 -5.82 -9.37
C ALA A 14 -9.98 -7.02 -8.48
N LEU A 15 -11.20 -7.54 -8.61
CA LEU A 15 -11.65 -8.70 -7.86
C LEU A 15 -10.85 -9.95 -8.23
N GLN A 16 -10.64 -10.23 -9.52
CA GLN A 16 -9.87 -11.39 -9.97
C GLN A 16 -8.42 -11.33 -9.49
N TYR A 17 -7.79 -10.15 -9.55
CA TYR A 17 -6.46 -9.92 -9.01
C TYR A 17 -6.44 -10.21 -7.51
N PHE A 18 -7.36 -9.61 -6.75
CA PHE A 18 -7.43 -9.79 -5.30
C PHE A 18 -7.64 -11.27 -4.93
N GLN A 19 -8.56 -11.95 -5.63
CA GLN A 19 -8.83 -13.35 -5.40
C GLN A 19 -7.60 -14.23 -5.63
N ARG A 20 -6.91 -14.02 -6.75
CA ARG A 20 -5.69 -14.76 -7.09
C ARG A 20 -4.57 -14.50 -6.09
N MET A 21 -4.39 -13.26 -5.66
CA MET A 21 -3.27 -12.86 -4.81
C MET A 21 -3.47 -13.26 -3.35
N TYR A 22 -4.68 -13.10 -2.81
CA TYR A 22 -4.88 -13.15 -1.36
C TYR A 22 -5.73 -14.32 -0.85
N LEU A 23 -6.64 -14.87 -1.67
CA LEU A 23 -7.48 -15.98 -1.22
C LEU A 23 -6.76 -17.33 -1.04
N PRO A 24 -5.65 -17.65 -1.73
CA PRO A 24 -4.88 -18.86 -1.42
C PRO A 24 -4.49 -18.95 0.05
N ASP A 25 -4.22 -17.81 0.69
CA ASP A 25 -3.81 -17.69 2.09
C ASP A 25 -4.90 -17.04 2.96
N LEU A 26 -6.16 -17.52 2.84
CA LEU A 26 -7.33 -16.91 3.49
C LEU A 26 -7.16 -16.66 5.01
N GLN A 27 -6.46 -17.54 5.73
CA GLN A 27 -6.22 -17.37 7.17
C GLN A 27 -5.21 -16.26 7.49
N GLU A 28 -4.24 -16.04 6.60
CA GLU A 28 -3.35 -14.88 6.67
C GLU A 28 -4.11 -13.62 6.29
N LEU A 29 -4.94 -13.67 5.24
CA LEU A 29 -5.75 -12.54 4.82
C LEU A 29 -6.64 -12.01 5.95
N LYS A 30 -7.35 -12.90 6.65
CA LYS A 30 -8.23 -12.55 7.77
C LYS A 30 -7.53 -11.77 8.90
N ARG A 31 -6.24 -12.03 9.13
CA ARG A 31 -5.51 -11.38 10.22
C ARG A 31 -4.73 -10.13 9.77
N ARG A 32 -4.62 -9.89 8.46
CA ARG A 32 -3.74 -8.87 7.84
C ARG A 32 -4.49 -7.76 7.12
N LEU A 33 -5.67 -8.05 6.58
CA LEU A 33 -6.48 -7.05 5.90
C LEU A 33 -7.34 -6.29 6.90
N LEU A 34 -7.22 -4.97 6.86
CA LEU A 34 -7.98 -4.07 7.70
C LEU A 34 -8.94 -3.24 6.86
N PHE A 35 -10.03 -2.87 7.51
CA PHE A 35 -11.00 -1.92 6.97
C PHE A 35 -11.33 -0.89 8.04
N VAL A 36 -11.49 0.36 7.61
CA VAL A 36 -12.20 1.37 8.40
C VAL A 36 -13.65 1.36 7.93
N GLN A 37 -14.58 1.29 8.88
CA GLN A 37 -16.00 1.35 8.61
C GLN A 37 -16.56 2.72 9.02
N ALA A 38 -17.43 3.28 8.18
CA ALA A 38 -18.26 4.40 8.56
C ALA A 38 -19.36 3.97 9.54
N ALA A 39 -20.05 4.95 10.15
CA ALA A 39 -21.10 4.70 11.13
C ALA A 39 -22.27 3.84 10.58
N ASN A 40 -22.49 3.86 9.27
CA ASN A 40 -23.49 3.03 8.60
C ASN A 40 -23.03 1.60 8.29
N GLY A 41 -21.79 1.24 8.64
CA GLY A 41 -21.19 -0.08 8.40
C GLY A 41 -20.41 -0.23 7.09
N ASP A 42 -20.46 0.77 6.20
CA ASP A 42 -19.74 0.72 4.92
C ASP A 42 -18.23 0.78 5.13
N ALA A 43 -17.48 -0.07 4.43
CA ALA A 43 -16.03 0.06 4.34
C ALA A 43 -15.66 1.32 3.55
N VAL A 44 -14.87 2.20 4.17
CA VAL A 44 -14.44 3.48 3.57
C VAL A 44 -12.95 3.52 3.26
N GLU A 45 -12.16 2.70 3.95
CA GLU A 45 -10.72 2.54 3.70
C GLU A 45 -10.29 1.10 3.92
N THR A 46 -9.19 0.71 3.28
CA THR A 46 -8.57 -0.60 3.47
C THR A 46 -7.05 -0.52 3.35
N ILE A 47 -6.33 -1.41 4.02
CA ILE A 47 -4.88 -1.65 3.91
C ILE A 47 -4.61 -3.11 4.29
N CYS A 48 -3.56 -3.71 3.74
CA CYS A 48 -3.18 -5.09 4.02
C CYS A 48 -1.70 -5.19 4.46
N SER A 49 -1.47 -5.74 5.64
CA SER A 49 -0.15 -6.05 6.21
C SER A 49 0.40 -7.35 5.63
N TRP A 50 0.87 -7.32 4.38
CA TRP A 50 1.17 -8.51 3.59
C TRP A 50 2.67 -8.84 3.54
N TRP A 51 3.05 -9.71 2.60
CA TRP A 51 4.43 -9.99 2.24
C TRP A 51 4.54 -10.30 0.75
N ASP A 52 5.72 -10.07 0.20
CA ASP A 52 6.10 -10.55 -1.13
C ASP A 52 7.11 -11.68 -1.03
N TYR A 53 6.98 -12.68 -1.89
CA TYR A 53 7.87 -13.84 -1.90
C TYR A 53 8.46 -14.11 -3.29
N THR A 54 9.78 -14.12 -3.39
CA THR A 54 10.51 -14.35 -4.65
C THR A 54 10.90 -15.81 -4.86
N GLY A 55 10.48 -16.74 -4.00
CA GLY A 55 10.99 -18.11 -3.97
C GLY A 55 12.27 -18.27 -3.14
N GLN A 56 12.98 -17.17 -2.87
CA GLN A 56 14.21 -17.15 -2.08
C GLN A 56 14.11 -16.26 -0.84
N ARG A 57 13.36 -15.16 -0.94
CA ARG A 57 13.23 -14.15 0.10
C ARG A 57 11.75 -13.78 0.28
N ARG A 58 11.33 -13.63 1.54
CA ARG A 58 10.00 -13.16 1.95
C ARG A 58 10.14 -11.81 2.62
N ASP A 59 9.60 -10.76 2.03
CA ASP A 59 9.69 -9.39 2.52
C ASP A 59 8.35 -8.89 3.04
N PRO A 60 8.25 -8.40 4.28
CA PRO A 60 7.06 -7.73 4.77
C PRO A 60 6.73 -6.52 3.91
N SER A 61 5.47 -6.39 3.50
CA SER A 61 5.08 -5.31 2.60
C SER A 61 3.67 -4.79 2.85
N VAL A 62 3.48 -3.51 2.56
CA VAL A 62 2.18 -2.86 2.65
C VAL A 62 1.47 -2.98 1.31
N HIS A 63 0.30 -3.60 1.34
CA HIS A 63 -0.52 -3.83 0.15
C HIS A 63 -1.87 -3.12 0.27
N TRP A 64 -2.50 -2.88 -0.87
CA TRP A 64 -3.95 -2.60 -0.96
C TRP A 64 -4.42 -1.38 -0.14
N LEU A 65 -3.61 -0.31 -0.02
CA LEU A 65 -4.06 0.92 0.61
C LEU A 65 -5.02 1.65 -0.34
N ALA A 66 -6.28 1.77 0.04
CA ALA A 66 -7.26 2.57 -0.69
C ALA A 66 -8.17 3.34 0.26
N VAL A 67 -8.44 4.60 -0.07
CA VAL A 67 -9.33 5.49 0.67
C VAL A 67 -10.37 6.07 -0.27
N ARG A 68 -11.65 5.86 0.03
CA ARG A 68 -12.76 6.45 -0.75
C ARG A 68 -12.61 7.98 -0.76
N GLN A 69 -12.80 8.58 -1.95
CA GLN A 69 -12.53 10.00 -2.17
C GLN A 69 -13.24 10.92 -1.16
N ALA A 70 -14.48 10.60 -0.79
CA ALA A 70 -15.28 11.37 0.17
C ALA A 70 -14.73 11.37 1.62
N PHE A 71 -13.78 10.49 1.94
CA PHE A 71 -13.20 10.32 3.28
C PHE A 71 -11.71 10.71 3.33
N GLN A 72 -11.14 11.17 2.21
CA GLN A 72 -9.75 11.63 2.17
C GLN A 72 -9.56 12.93 2.96
N GLY A 73 -8.35 13.14 3.51
CA GLY A 73 -8.00 14.36 4.25
C GLY A 73 -8.42 14.36 5.72
N LEU A 74 -9.09 13.31 6.20
CA LEU A 74 -9.53 13.17 7.60
C LEU A 74 -8.48 12.51 8.52
N GLY A 75 -7.26 12.29 8.02
CA GLY A 75 -6.17 11.65 8.77
C GLY A 75 -6.25 10.12 8.87
N LEU A 76 -7.33 9.52 8.35
CA LEU A 76 -7.58 8.08 8.39
C LEU A 76 -6.47 7.24 7.71
N GLY A 77 -5.99 7.66 6.54
CA GLY A 77 -4.87 6.97 5.87
C GLY A 77 -3.60 6.90 6.72
N ARG A 78 -3.28 7.95 7.51
CA ARG A 78 -2.14 7.93 8.44
C ARG A 78 -2.36 6.94 9.58
N ALA A 79 -3.58 6.88 10.11
CA ALA A 79 -3.93 5.91 11.15
C ALA A 79 -3.82 4.47 10.64
N LEU A 80 -4.31 4.19 9.42
CA LEU A 80 -4.21 2.87 8.81
C LEU A 80 -2.78 2.45 8.51
N VAL A 81 -1.94 3.34 7.98
CA VAL A 81 -0.51 3.03 7.77
C VAL A 81 0.17 2.71 9.09
N SER A 82 -0.08 3.49 10.15
CA SER A 82 0.49 3.22 11.47
C SER A 82 0.05 1.86 12.02
N GLU A 83 -1.24 1.53 11.92
CA GLU A 83 -1.77 0.25 12.38
C GLU A 83 -1.25 -0.94 11.54
N CYS A 84 -1.08 -0.72 10.23
CA CYS A 84 -0.50 -1.70 9.33
C CYS A 84 0.96 -2.01 9.69
N LEU A 85 1.76 -0.98 9.98
CA LEU A 85 3.15 -1.15 10.42
C LEU A 85 3.24 -1.87 11.76
N ASN A 86 2.39 -1.51 12.73
CA ASN A 86 2.31 -2.24 14.01
C ASN A 86 1.97 -3.72 13.80
N ARG A 87 1.01 -4.01 12.93
CA ARG A 87 0.60 -5.38 12.62
C ARG A 87 1.68 -6.15 11.87
N LEU A 88 2.43 -5.51 10.97
CA LEU A 88 3.62 -6.10 10.34
C LEU A 88 4.69 -6.45 11.38
N VAL A 89 4.99 -5.56 12.33
CA VAL A 89 5.95 -5.84 13.41
C VAL A 89 5.48 -7.02 14.26
N LEU A 90 4.19 -7.10 14.60
CA LEU A 90 3.64 -8.21 15.38
C LEU A 90 3.71 -9.55 14.65
N LEU A 91 3.52 -9.56 13.33
CA LEU A 91 3.43 -10.79 12.53
C LEU A 91 4.78 -11.24 11.96
N GLU A 92 5.68 -10.30 11.69
CA GLU A 92 6.93 -10.52 10.96
C GLU A 92 8.19 -10.15 11.77
N GLY A 93 8.03 -9.52 12.94
CA GLY A 93 9.11 -9.00 13.76
C GLY A 93 9.65 -7.65 13.26
N HIS A 94 10.72 -7.17 13.91
CA HIS A 94 11.41 -5.95 13.52
C HIS A 94 12.26 -6.17 12.26
N ARG A 95 11.65 -5.96 11.09
CA ARG A 95 12.27 -6.13 9.78
C ARG A 95 12.00 -4.91 8.91
N GLU A 96 12.79 -4.76 7.84
CA GLU A 96 12.49 -3.79 6.79
C GLU A 96 11.13 -4.11 6.17
N VAL A 97 10.34 -3.06 5.95
CA VAL A 97 9.02 -3.13 5.33
C VAL A 97 9.08 -2.42 3.99
N PHE A 98 8.60 -3.09 2.95
CA PHE A 98 8.60 -2.57 1.59
C PHE A 98 7.19 -2.18 1.14
N LEU A 99 7.14 -1.36 0.10
CA LEU A 99 5.88 -0.92 -0.49
C LEU A 99 6.12 -0.65 -1.97
N HIS A 100 5.28 -1.23 -2.82
CA HIS A 100 5.28 -0.97 -4.25
C HIS A 100 4.12 -0.01 -4.56
N THR A 101 4.40 1.05 -5.30
CA THR A 101 3.43 2.09 -5.63
C THR A 101 3.73 2.70 -6.99
N GLN A 102 2.76 3.42 -7.53
CA GLN A 102 2.85 4.10 -8.81
C GLN A 102 2.83 5.62 -8.63
N THR A 103 3.41 6.35 -9.58
CA THR A 103 3.62 7.81 -9.47
C THR A 103 2.32 8.61 -9.41
N TRP A 104 1.25 8.14 -10.06
CA TRP A 104 -0.05 8.82 -9.99
C TRP A 104 -0.66 8.82 -8.59
N SER A 105 -0.25 7.88 -7.73
CA SER A 105 -0.59 7.81 -6.30
C SER A 105 0.27 8.74 -5.44
N HIS A 106 0.73 9.87 -5.97
CA HIS A 106 1.61 10.85 -5.30
C HIS A 106 1.11 11.31 -3.92
N LYS A 107 -0.21 11.37 -3.69
CA LYS A 107 -0.78 11.64 -2.35
C LYS A 107 -0.48 10.53 -1.34
N ALA A 108 -0.56 9.26 -1.76
CA ALA A 108 -0.19 8.12 -0.94
C ALA A 108 1.33 8.08 -0.72
N ILE A 109 2.12 8.38 -1.75
CA ILE A 109 3.58 8.50 -1.63
C ILE A 109 3.96 9.56 -0.58
N ALA A 110 3.36 10.74 -0.64
CA ALA A 110 3.56 11.79 0.36
C ALA A 110 3.19 11.32 1.79
N LEU A 111 2.14 10.51 1.92
CA LEU A 111 1.76 9.91 3.19
C LEU A 111 2.85 8.93 3.68
N TYR A 112 3.31 8.02 2.82
CA TYR A 112 4.34 7.04 3.16
C TYR A 112 5.63 7.71 3.64
N LEU A 113 6.11 8.73 2.91
CA LEU A 113 7.29 9.51 3.28
C LEU A 113 7.13 10.15 4.67
N LYS A 114 5.96 10.74 4.96
CA LYS A 114 5.65 11.33 6.28
C LYS A 114 5.53 10.29 7.40
N THR A 115 5.36 9.01 7.06
CA THR A 115 5.34 7.90 8.02
C THR A 115 6.68 7.18 8.15
N GLY A 116 7.74 7.70 7.53
CA GLY A 116 9.10 7.18 7.66
C GLY A 116 9.53 6.19 6.58
N PHE A 117 8.73 6.01 5.51
CA PHE A 117 9.23 5.32 4.32
C PHE A 117 10.22 6.21 3.55
N GLU A 118 11.14 5.58 2.84
CA GLU A 118 12.11 6.24 1.97
C GLU A 118 12.00 5.67 0.54
N ILE A 119 12.34 6.49 -0.46
CA ILE A 119 12.38 6.02 -1.85
C ILE A 119 13.70 5.28 -2.08
N VAL A 120 13.61 4.04 -2.52
CA VAL A 120 14.78 3.18 -2.76
C VAL A 120 15.29 3.34 -4.19
N GLN A 121 16.57 3.72 -4.33
CA GLN A 121 17.18 4.01 -5.63
C GLN A 121 17.61 2.76 -6.43
N SER A 122 18.19 1.76 -5.76
CA SER A 122 18.88 0.66 -6.45
C SER A 122 18.33 -0.73 -6.14
N GLU A 123 17.63 -0.91 -5.01
CA GLU A 123 17.15 -2.24 -4.62
C GLU A 123 15.76 -2.54 -5.19
N THR A 124 15.40 -3.81 -5.17
CA THR A 124 14.07 -4.30 -5.51
C THR A 124 13.62 -5.38 -4.54
N PHE A 125 12.31 -5.55 -4.43
CA PHE A 125 11.66 -6.59 -3.66
C PHE A 125 10.47 -7.17 -4.47
N GLY A 126 9.99 -8.35 -4.10
CA GLY A 126 8.77 -8.94 -4.68
C GLY A 126 8.76 -9.15 -6.20
N GLY A 127 9.93 -9.12 -6.85
CA GLY A 127 10.02 -9.18 -8.32
C GLY A 127 9.56 -7.90 -9.02
N TYR A 128 9.30 -6.81 -8.29
CA TYR A 128 8.97 -5.53 -8.87
C TYR A 128 10.15 -4.95 -9.65
N LYS A 129 9.87 -4.18 -10.68
CA LYS A 129 10.91 -3.43 -11.37
C LYS A 129 11.14 -2.11 -10.64
N ASN A 130 12.39 -1.78 -10.35
CA ASN A 130 12.73 -0.45 -9.86
C ASN A 130 12.87 0.52 -11.04
N ASP A 131 11.85 1.35 -11.28
CA ASP A 131 11.85 2.41 -12.30
C ASP A 131 12.19 3.80 -11.69
N TYR A 132 13.07 3.86 -10.67
CA TYR A 132 13.46 5.09 -9.94
C TYR A 132 13.74 6.28 -10.85
N ASP A 133 14.62 6.12 -11.85
CA ASP A 133 15.03 7.21 -12.74
C ASP A 133 13.86 7.81 -13.55
N LYS A 134 12.83 7.01 -13.83
CA LYS A 134 11.61 7.48 -14.51
C LYS A 134 10.60 8.08 -13.54
N ALA A 135 10.52 7.53 -12.32
CA ALA A 135 9.56 7.96 -11.32
C ALA A 135 9.95 9.32 -10.71
N MET A 136 11.22 9.53 -10.41
CA MET A 136 11.68 10.71 -9.66
C MET A 136 11.37 12.06 -10.31
N PRO A 137 11.51 12.26 -11.64
CA PRO A 137 11.09 13.51 -12.27
C PRO A 137 9.60 13.83 -12.02
N ILE A 138 8.72 12.84 -12.16
CA ILE A 138 7.27 12.98 -11.96
C ILE A 138 6.96 13.29 -10.49
N LEU A 139 7.64 12.61 -9.57
CA LEU A 139 7.42 12.83 -8.14
C LEU A 139 7.93 14.20 -7.67
N ARG A 140 9.07 14.68 -8.18
CA ARG A 140 9.55 16.02 -7.85
C ARG A 140 8.60 17.12 -8.32
N GLU A 141 7.88 16.91 -9.43
CA GLU A 141 6.83 17.83 -9.87
C GLU A 141 5.57 17.73 -8.98
N SER A 142 5.19 16.52 -8.59
CA SER A 142 3.93 16.27 -7.86
C SER A 142 4.01 16.57 -6.36
N ILE A 143 5.17 16.33 -5.73
CA ILE A 143 5.42 16.48 -4.29
C ILE A 143 6.77 17.15 -3.99
N PRO A 144 7.08 18.32 -4.57
CA PRO A 144 8.42 18.95 -4.52
C PRO A 144 8.92 19.20 -3.10
N LEU A 145 8.03 19.58 -2.17
CA LEU A 145 8.39 19.92 -0.79
C LEU A 145 8.88 18.73 0.04
N LEU A 146 8.68 17.50 -0.43
CA LEU A 146 9.12 16.28 0.26
C LEU A 146 10.37 15.67 -0.36
N LEU A 147 10.81 16.16 -1.52
CA LEU A 147 11.90 15.59 -2.32
C LEU A 147 12.96 16.64 -2.72
N SER A 148 12.98 17.77 -2.01
CA SER A 148 13.91 18.89 -2.19
C SER A 148 15.29 18.59 -1.65
#